data_AF-A0A414K5G2-F1
#
_entry.id   AF-A0A414K5G2-F1
#
_cell.length_a   1.000
_cell.length_b   1.000
_cell.length_c   1.000
_cell.angle_alpha   90.00
_cell.angle_beta   90.00
_cell.angle_gamma   90.00
#
_symmetry.space_group_name_H-M   'P 1'
#
loop_
_entity.id
_entity.type
_entity.pdbx_description
1 polymer ?
#
loop_
_entity_poly.entity_id
_entity_poly.type
_entity_poly.pdbx_seq_one_letter_code
_entity_poly.pdbx_strand_id
1 'polypeptide(L)'
;MMMVTERNPLTEEKCNRIINTLLDDFNGSKKMINHSRQVALVLELSASSGLRIGEVLSLSFADFSCGEDDEYYVNYADQKMRCKTMAAVPSACYRDIYRYVMKCKVATLGKLFDVDMRTIRGYLIKACEKLDYRGIRTYHFRKLYFGIKCVR
;
A
#
# COMPACT_ATOMS: atom_id res chain seq x y z
N MET A 1 32.88 -2.89 12.09
CA MET A 1 31.67 -3.74 12.00
C MET A 1 30.86 -3.25 10.81
N MET A 2 31.04 -3.85 9.63
CA MET A 2 30.30 -3.46 8.41
C MET A 2 28.82 -3.80 8.63
N MET A 3 27.97 -2.79 8.68
CA MET A 3 26.54 -3.00 8.49
C MET A 3 26.36 -3.43 7.04
N VAL A 4 26.21 -4.74 6.81
CA VAL A 4 25.77 -5.25 5.52
C VAL A 4 24.33 -4.75 5.36
N THR A 5 24.16 -3.62 4.69
CA THR A 5 22.84 -3.10 4.33
C THR A 5 22.22 -4.12 3.38
N GLU A 6 21.41 -5.05 3.90
CA GLU A 6 20.66 -6.00 3.08
C GLU A 6 19.89 -5.21 2.01
N ARG A 7 20.36 -5.30 0.76
CA ARG A 7 19.75 -4.65 -0.40
C ARG A 7 18.29 -5.08 -0.45
N ASN A 8 17.35 -4.13 -0.40
CA ASN A 8 15.94 -4.46 -0.47
C ASN A 8 15.69 -5.20 -1.80
N PRO A 9 15.21 -6.47 -1.80
CA PRO A 9 14.99 -7.22 -3.04
C PRO A 9 13.88 -6.60 -3.91
N LEU A 10 13.02 -5.77 -3.32
CA LEU A 10 12.00 -4.98 -3.98
C LEU A 10 12.58 -3.63 -4.41
N THR A 11 12.67 -3.41 -5.72
CA THR A 11 12.96 -2.13 -6.35
C THR A 11 11.64 -1.43 -6.74
N GLU A 12 11.71 -0.14 -7.07
CA GLU A 12 10.55 0.61 -7.57
C GLU A 12 9.97 -0.03 -8.85
N GLU A 13 10.82 -0.42 -9.80
CA GLU A 13 10.39 -1.12 -11.02
C GLU A 13 9.64 -2.43 -10.71
N LYS A 14 10.18 -3.26 -9.80
CA LYS A 14 9.52 -4.52 -9.40
C LYS A 14 8.20 -4.24 -8.68
N CYS A 15 8.14 -3.19 -7.86
CA CYS A 15 6.92 -2.77 -7.18
C CYS A 15 5.83 -2.40 -8.20
N ASN A 16 6.17 -1.56 -9.17
CA ASN A 16 5.26 -1.13 -10.22
C ASN A 16 4.75 -2.31 -11.06
N ARG A 17 5.64 -3.25 -11.41
CA ARG A 17 5.25 -4.50 -12.10
C ARG A 17 4.27 -5.34 -11.27
N ILE A 18 4.52 -5.52 -9.97
CA ILE A 18 3.60 -6.25 -9.08
C ILE A 18 2.23 -5.56 -9.02
N ILE A 19 2.20 -4.23 -8.86
CA ILE A 19 0.96 -3.44 -8.81
C ILE A 19 0.17 -3.62 -10.12
N ASN A 20 0.82 -3.46 -11.28
CA ASN A 20 0.17 -3.62 -12.58
C ASN A 20 -0.38 -5.04 -12.79
N THR A 21 0.41 -6.08 -12.45
CA THR A 21 -0.07 -7.48 -12.49
C THR A 21 -1.30 -7.70 -11.59
N LEU A 22 -1.39 -7.03 -10.43
CA LEU A 22 -2.57 -7.11 -9.56
C LEU A 22 -3.81 -6.41 -10.16
N LEU A 23 -3.61 -5.35 -10.94
CA LEU A 23 -4.69 -4.59 -11.57
C LEU A 23 -5.22 -5.24 -12.86
N ASP A 24 -4.32 -5.78 -13.68
CA ASP A 24 -4.63 -6.23 -15.04
C ASP A 24 -4.84 -7.75 -15.15
N ASP A 25 -4.04 -8.56 -14.45
CA ASP A 25 -3.97 -10.00 -14.71
C ASP A 25 -4.90 -10.86 -13.83
N PHE A 26 -5.69 -10.24 -12.96
CA PHE A 26 -6.67 -10.95 -12.13
C PHE A 26 -8.02 -11.01 -12.84
N ASN A 27 -8.17 -11.99 -13.71
CA ASN A 27 -9.44 -12.36 -14.31
C ASN A 27 -10.18 -13.35 -13.39
N GLY A 28 -11.45 -13.12 -13.12
CA GLY A 28 -12.25 -13.96 -12.21
C GLY A 28 -13.56 -13.31 -11.79
N SER A 29 -14.14 -13.78 -10.69
CA SER A 29 -15.37 -13.18 -10.16
C SER A 29 -15.15 -11.69 -9.81
N LYS A 30 -16.22 -10.89 -9.85
CA LYS A 30 -16.21 -9.47 -9.46
C LYS A 30 -15.56 -9.25 -8.08
N LYS A 31 -15.75 -10.18 -7.15
CA LYS A 31 -15.13 -10.16 -5.82
C LYS A 31 -13.61 -10.28 -5.90
N MET A 32 -13.09 -11.19 -6.72
CA MET A 32 -11.65 -11.38 -6.88
C MET A 32 -10.96 -10.17 -7.51
N ILE A 33 -11.61 -9.54 -8.52
CA ILE A 33 -11.12 -8.31 -9.16
C ILE A 33 -11.10 -7.15 -8.15
N ASN A 34 -12.14 -7.04 -7.32
CA ASN A 34 -12.17 -6.02 -6.28
C ASN A 34 -11.08 -6.24 -5.23
N HIS A 35 -10.88 -7.49 -4.78
CA HIS A 35 -9.79 -7.81 -3.86
C HIS A 35 -8.42 -7.50 -4.46
N SER A 36 -8.16 -7.85 -5.73
CA SER A 36 -6.86 -7.60 -6.36
C SER A 36 -6.55 -6.10 -6.42
N ARG A 37 -7.54 -5.28 -6.77
CA ARG A 37 -7.44 -3.80 -6.77
C ARG A 37 -7.18 -3.25 -5.38
N GLN A 38 -7.90 -3.73 -4.35
CA GLN A 38 -7.65 -3.30 -2.98
C GLN A 38 -6.24 -3.69 -2.52
N VAL A 39 -5.78 -4.91 -2.85
CA VAL A 39 -4.41 -5.35 -2.53
C VAL A 39 -3.37 -4.47 -3.21
N ALA A 40 -3.56 -4.12 -4.49
CA ALA A 40 -2.68 -3.22 -5.24
C ALA A 40 -2.54 -1.86 -4.53
N LEU A 41 -3.66 -1.22 -4.21
CA LEU A 41 -3.69 0.08 -3.50
C LEU A 41 -3.04 0.00 -2.11
N VAL A 42 -3.27 -1.09 -1.36
CA VAL A 42 -2.67 -1.27 -0.04
C VAL A 42 -1.14 -1.39 -0.12
N LEU A 43 -0.64 -2.13 -1.11
CA LEU A 43 0.80 -2.29 -1.33
C LEU A 43 1.45 -0.98 -1.79
N GLU A 44 0.80 -0.26 -2.69
CA GLU A 44 1.22 1.05 -3.17
C GLU A 44 1.29 2.06 -2.02
N LEU A 45 0.24 2.16 -1.20
CA LEU A 45 0.23 3.06 -0.06
C LEU A 45 1.36 2.75 0.92
N SER A 46 1.61 1.47 1.21
CA SER A 46 2.73 1.08 2.07
C SER A 46 4.09 1.50 1.49
N ALA A 47 4.28 1.36 0.18
CA ALA A 47 5.50 1.77 -0.50
C ALA A 47 5.68 3.30 -0.57
N SER A 48 4.58 4.05 -0.71
CA SER A 48 4.60 5.50 -0.90
C SER A 48 4.58 6.31 0.40
N SER A 49 3.97 5.79 1.48
CA SER A 49 3.86 6.47 2.78
C SER A 49 4.74 5.83 3.86
N GLY A 50 5.28 4.64 3.60
CA GLY A 50 6.03 3.86 4.56
C GLY A 50 5.17 3.22 5.64
N LEU A 51 3.83 3.21 5.56
CA LEU A 51 2.97 2.55 6.54
C LEU A 51 3.12 1.03 6.53
N ARG A 52 2.91 0.38 7.68
CA ARG A 52 2.78 -1.08 7.75
C ARG A 52 1.43 -1.48 7.13
N ILE A 53 1.38 -2.64 6.49
CA ILE A 53 0.11 -3.15 5.92
C ILE A 53 -1.02 -3.18 6.95
N GLY A 54 -0.75 -3.55 8.20
CA GLY A 54 -1.75 -3.56 9.26
C GLY A 54 -2.29 -2.16 9.59
N GLU A 55 -1.46 -1.12 9.51
CA GLU A 55 -1.86 0.28 9.69
C GLU A 55 -2.73 0.74 8.51
N VAL A 56 -2.32 0.41 7.27
CA VAL A 56 -3.09 0.73 6.05
C VAL A 56 -4.48 0.09 6.08
N LEU A 57 -4.60 -1.16 6.56
CA LEU A 57 -5.88 -1.87 6.67
C LEU A 57 -6.83 -1.28 7.73
N SER A 58 -6.30 -0.51 8.70
CA SER A 58 -7.11 0.18 9.70
C SER A 58 -7.59 1.56 9.27
N LEU A 59 -7.13 2.07 8.12
CA LEU A 59 -7.48 3.40 7.65
C LEU A 59 -8.95 3.49 7.22
N SER A 60 -9.54 4.63 7.52
CA SER A 60 -10.76 5.15 6.91
C SER A 60 -10.43 6.25 5.90
N PHE A 61 -11.39 6.62 5.06
CA PHE A 61 -11.21 7.79 4.18
C PHE A 61 -11.11 9.10 4.99
N ALA A 62 -11.84 9.18 6.11
CA ALA A 62 -11.78 10.33 7.02
C ALA A 62 -10.40 10.57 7.66
N ASP A 63 -9.51 9.59 7.61
CA ASP A 63 -8.14 9.71 8.14
C ASP A 63 -7.21 10.48 7.19
N PHE A 64 -7.61 10.65 5.93
CA PHE A 64 -6.86 11.44 4.95
C PHE A 64 -7.19 12.93 5.10
N SER A 65 -6.17 13.77 5.00
CA SER A 65 -6.28 15.23 5.14
C SER A 65 -5.42 15.93 4.09
N CYS A 66 -5.86 17.11 3.65
CA CYS A 66 -5.12 18.00 2.78
C CYS A 66 -4.68 19.23 3.59
N GLY A 67 -3.39 19.55 3.54
CA GLY A 67 -2.84 20.79 4.07
C GLY A 67 -3.07 21.96 3.11
N GLU A 68 -2.53 23.13 3.48
CA GLU A 68 -2.70 24.38 2.74
C GLU A 68 -1.91 24.41 1.42
N ASP A 69 -0.79 23.67 1.32
CA ASP A 69 0.14 23.67 0.17
C ASP A 69 0.04 22.41 -0.72
N ASP A 70 -1.17 21.87 -0.93
CA ASP A 70 -1.38 20.59 -1.67
C ASP A 70 -0.61 19.39 -1.06
N GLU A 71 -0.26 19.49 0.23
CA GLU A 71 0.36 18.41 0.98
C GLU A 71 -0.71 17.46 1.53
N TYR A 72 -0.63 16.19 1.15
CA TYR A 72 -1.58 15.18 1.61
C TYR A 72 -0.99 14.37 2.74
N TYR A 73 -1.82 14.13 3.75
CA TYR A 73 -1.44 13.42 4.95
C TYR A 73 -2.46 12.35 5.29
N VAL A 74 -1.99 11.31 5.98
CA VAL A 74 -2.86 10.32 6.61
C VAL A 74 -2.56 10.24 8.10
N ASN A 75 -3.61 10.41 8.90
CA ASN A 75 -3.57 10.25 10.34
C ASN A 75 -3.87 8.79 10.68
N TYR A 76 -2.94 8.12 11.35
CA TYR A 76 -3.12 6.71 11.69
C TYR A 76 -2.71 6.43 13.13
N ALA A 77 -3.31 5.41 13.72
CA ALA A 77 -2.87 4.89 15.01
C ALA A 77 -1.67 3.96 14.78
N ASP A 78 -0.47 4.40 15.20
CA ASP A 78 0.71 3.54 15.14
C ASP A 78 0.49 2.34 16.10
N GLN A 79 0.49 1.13 15.55
CA GLN A 79 0.19 -0.08 16.31
C GLN A 79 1.24 -0.39 17.39
N LYS A 80 2.48 0.08 17.20
CA LYS A 80 3.59 -0.10 18.14
C LYS A 80 3.55 0.96 19.24
N MET A 81 3.32 2.22 18.89
CA MET A 81 3.34 3.33 19.85
C MET A 81 1.99 3.62 20.49
N ARG A 82 0.90 3.07 19.95
CA ARG A 82 -0.50 3.32 20.38
C ARG A 82 -0.88 4.80 20.42
N CYS A 83 -0.19 5.62 19.63
CA CYS A 83 -0.45 7.05 19.48
C CYS A 83 -0.86 7.35 18.05
N LYS A 84 -1.72 8.37 17.88
CA LYS A 84 -1.99 8.93 16.56
C LYS A 84 -0.74 9.63 16.04
N THR A 85 -0.37 9.32 14.82
CA THR A 85 0.75 9.95 14.14
C THR A 85 0.36 10.25 12.69
N MET A 86 1.17 11.06 12.03
CA MET A 86 0.91 11.54 10.66
C MET A 86 1.96 10.98 9.69
N ALA A 87 1.53 10.54 8.52
CA ALA A 87 2.41 10.19 7.41
C ALA A 87 2.06 11.02 6.18
N ALA A 88 3.08 11.57 5.51
CA ALA A 88 2.91 12.23 4.23
C ALA A 88 2.56 11.21 3.14
N VAL A 89 1.62 11.57 2.28
CA VAL A 89 1.13 10.77 1.17
C VAL A 89 1.31 11.57 -0.12
N PRO A 90 1.90 11.00 -1.18
CA PRO A 90 1.97 11.69 -2.46
C PRO A 90 0.58 12.00 -3.02
N SER A 91 0.41 13.16 -3.66
CA SER A 91 -0.86 13.60 -4.26
C SER A 91 -1.43 12.59 -5.28
N ALA A 92 -0.57 11.89 -6.01
CA ALA A 92 -0.96 10.81 -6.90
C ALA A 92 -1.72 9.68 -6.15
N CYS A 93 -1.15 9.20 -5.05
CA CYS A 93 -1.79 8.16 -4.22
C CYS A 93 -3.12 8.64 -3.63
N TYR A 94 -3.19 9.88 -3.16
CA TYR A 94 -4.45 10.45 -2.64
C TYR A 94 -5.54 10.47 -3.71
N ARG A 95 -5.21 10.91 -4.94
CA ARG A 95 -6.15 10.91 -6.06
C ARG A 95 -6.65 9.51 -6.42
N ASP A 96 -5.79 8.51 -6.35
CA ASP A 96 -6.16 7.12 -6.65
C ASP A 96 -7.07 6.54 -5.57
N ILE A 97 -6.83 6.85 -4.28
CA ILE A 97 -7.75 6.53 -3.18
C ILE A 97 -9.09 7.23 -3.36
N TYR A 98 -9.10 8.52 -3.66
CA TYR A 98 -10.33 9.29 -3.88
C TYR A 98 -11.17 8.68 -5.01
N ARG A 99 -10.54 8.35 -6.14
CA ARG A 99 -11.19 7.67 -7.27
C ARG A 99 -11.75 6.31 -6.86
N TYR A 100 -11.02 5.56 -6.05
CA TYR A 100 -11.47 4.28 -5.51
C TYR A 100 -12.71 4.44 -4.61
N VAL A 101 -12.71 5.38 -3.66
CA VAL A 101 -13.86 5.65 -2.76
C VAL A 101 -15.10 6.04 -3.54
N MET A 102 -14.96 6.97 -4.51
CA MET A 102 -16.06 7.41 -5.37
C MET A 102 -16.65 6.25 -6.19
N LYS A 103 -15.79 5.38 -6.75
CA LYS A 103 -16.22 4.25 -7.59
C LYS A 103 -16.85 3.11 -6.78
N CYS A 104 -16.31 2.83 -5.60
CA CYS A 104 -16.74 1.71 -4.76
C CYS A 104 -17.84 2.09 -3.76
N LYS A 105 -18.29 3.36 -3.73
CA LYS A 105 -19.27 3.89 -2.77
C LYS A 105 -18.92 3.53 -1.32
N VAL A 106 -17.63 3.57 -0.99
CA VAL A 106 -17.17 3.26 0.36
C VAL A 106 -17.70 4.35 1.30
N ALA A 107 -18.37 3.95 2.37
CA ALA A 107 -18.82 4.91 3.38
C ALA A 107 -17.59 5.64 3.95
N THR A 108 -17.65 6.97 3.99
CA THR A 108 -16.52 7.83 4.38
C THR A 108 -15.97 7.55 5.78
N LEU A 109 -16.80 6.99 6.67
CA LEU A 109 -16.46 6.60 8.04
C LEU A 109 -16.14 5.10 8.21
N GLY A 110 -16.31 4.30 7.14
CA GLY A 110 -16.01 2.86 7.15
C GLY A 110 -14.54 2.57 6.92
N LYS A 111 -14.16 1.29 7.03
CA LYS A 111 -12.83 0.82 6.59
C LYS A 111 -12.67 1.07 5.10
N LEU A 112 -11.52 1.60 4.70
CA LEU A 112 -11.22 1.87 3.30
C LEU A 112 -11.09 0.59 2.47
N PHE A 113 -10.51 -0.45 3.07
CA PHE A 113 -10.27 -1.75 2.43
C PHE A 113 -10.99 -2.87 3.20
N ASP A 114 -11.67 -3.73 2.46
CA ASP A 114 -12.38 -4.91 2.96
C ASP A 114 -11.62 -6.19 2.58
N VAL A 115 -10.31 -6.18 2.85
CA VAL A 115 -9.42 -7.32 2.67
C VAL A 115 -8.63 -7.54 3.95
N ASP A 116 -8.33 -8.80 4.23
CA ASP A 116 -7.48 -9.17 5.37
C ASP A 116 -6.01 -9.36 4.95
N MET A 117 -5.13 -9.45 5.95
CA MET A 117 -3.70 -9.69 5.74
C MET A 117 -3.42 -11.01 5.00
N ARG A 118 -4.29 -12.03 5.17
CA ARG A 118 -4.12 -13.33 4.49
C ARG A 118 -4.38 -13.19 3.00
N THR A 119 -5.40 -12.44 2.62
CA THR A 119 -5.76 -12.12 1.24
C THR A 119 -4.64 -11.33 0.59
N ILE A 120 -4.12 -10.29 1.24
CA ILE A 120 -2.98 -9.51 0.72
C ILE A 120 -1.78 -10.40 0.45
N ARG A 121 -1.39 -11.25 1.42
CA ARG A 121 -0.27 -12.19 1.24
C ARG A 121 -0.51 -13.16 0.10
N GLY A 122 -1.71 -13.73 -0.01
CA GLY A 122 -2.05 -14.67 -1.07
C GLY A 122 -2.01 -14.06 -2.47
N TYR A 123 -2.53 -12.84 -2.63
CA TYR A 123 -2.48 -12.13 -3.91
C TYR A 123 -1.06 -11.67 -4.26
N LEU A 124 -0.28 -11.21 -3.27
CA LEU A 124 1.13 -10.87 -3.46
C LEU A 124 1.93 -12.09 -3.94
N ILE A 125 1.76 -13.25 -3.30
CA ILE A 125 2.42 -14.50 -3.71
C ILE A 125 2.08 -14.81 -5.17
N LYS A 126 0.80 -14.80 -5.54
CA LYS A 126 0.36 -15.06 -6.92
C LYS A 126 0.97 -14.09 -7.94
N ALA A 127 1.04 -12.80 -7.61
CA ALA A 127 1.65 -11.80 -8.48
C ALA A 127 3.17 -12.04 -8.62
N CYS A 128 3.86 -12.37 -7.51
CA CYS A 128 5.27 -12.71 -7.53
C CYS A 128 5.56 -14.00 -8.31
N GLU A 129 4.73 -15.03 -8.17
CA GLU A 129 4.85 -16.30 -8.92
C GLU A 129 4.75 -16.05 -10.43
N LYS A 130 3.81 -15.21 -10.88
CA LYS A 130 3.67 -14.84 -12.29
C LYS A 130 4.88 -14.09 -12.85
N LEU A 131 5.51 -13.26 -12.03
CA LEU A 131 6.67 -12.45 -12.42
C LEU A 131 8.02 -13.17 -12.18
N ASP A 132 8.01 -14.42 -11.71
CA ASP A 132 9.17 -15.18 -11.24
C ASP A 132 10.01 -14.43 -10.20
N TYR A 133 9.34 -13.71 -9.31
CA TYR A 133 9.98 -12.96 -8.22
C TYR A 133 10.01 -13.80 -6.94
N ARG A 134 11.21 -14.00 -6.39
CA ARG A 134 11.43 -14.77 -5.15
C ARG A 134 11.79 -13.85 -3.98
N GLY A 135 11.35 -14.25 -2.78
CA GLY A 135 11.73 -13.60 -1.53
C GLY A 135 11.04 -12.26 -1.24
N ILE A 136 10.10 -11.80 -2.08
CA ILE A 136 9.33 -10.58 -1.84
C ILE A 136 8.18 -10.89 -0.89
N ARG A 137 8.05 -10.05 0.15
CA ARG A 137 7.05 -10.13 1.23
C ARG A 137 6.53 -8.73 1.53
N THR A 138 5.43 -8.65 2.27
CA THR A 138 4.72 -7.40 2.56
C THR A 138 5.59 -6.32 3.22
N TYR A 139 6.55 -6.67 4.08
CA TYR A 139 7.40 -5.68 4.76
C TYR A 139 8.40 -4.99 3.81
N HIS A 140 8.69 -5.57 2.65
CA HIS A 140 9.61 -4.98 1.68
C HIS A 140 9.05 -3.71 1.04
N PHE A 141 7.72 -3.58 0.96
CA PHE A 141 7.04 -2.38 0.47
C PHE A 141 7.30 -1.20 1.40
N ARG A 142 7.08 -1.35 2.70
CA ARG A 142 7.48 -0.34 3.69
C ARG A 142 8.99 -0.07 3.66
N LYS A 143 9.85 -1.09 3.49
CA LYS A 143 11.31 -0.88 3.39
C LYS A 143 11.70 -0.07 2.14
N LEU A 144 10.93 -0.17 1.04
CA LEU A 144 11.15 0.59 -0.18
C LEU A 144 11.02 2.09 0.06
N TYR A 145 10.03 2.53 0.83
CA TYR A 145 9.86 3.93 1.23
C TYR A 145 11.13 4.50 1.88
N PHE A 146 11.68 3.81 2.89
CA PHE A 146 12.89 4.27 3.57
C PHE A 146 14.13 4.24 2.66
N GLY A 147 14.19 3.29 1.73
CA GLY A 147 15.24 3.25 0.72
C GLY A 147 15.20 4.44 -0.23
N ILE A 148 14.01 4.87 -0.65
CA ILE A 148 13.81 6.03 -1.52
C ILE A 148 14.07 7.34 -0.75
N LYS A 149 13.55 7.46 0.47
CA LYS A 149 13.71 8.68 1.29
C LYS A 149 15.14 8.92 1.76
N CYS A 150 15.96 7.89 1.97
CA CYS A 150 17.36 8.08 2.35
C CYS A 150 18.29 8.46 1.18
N VAL A 151 17.79 8.45 -0.07
CA VAL A 151 18.55 8.81 -1.27
C VAL A 151 18.24 10.25 -1.74
N ARG A 152 17.20 10.88 -1.18
CA ARG A 152 16.84 12.29 -1.42
C ARG A 152 17.29 13.15 -0.26
#